data_AF-A0A8T1H4V2-F1
#
_entry.id   AF-A0A8T1H4V2-F1
#
_cell.length_a   1.000
_cell.length_b   1.000
_cell.length_c   1.000
_cell.angle_alpha   90.00
_cell.angle_beta   90.00
_cell.angle_gamma   90.00
#
_symmetry.space_group_name_H-M   'P 1'
#
loop_
_entity.id
_entity.type
_entity.pdbx_description
1 polymer ?
#
loop_
_entity_poly.entity_id
_entity_poly.type
_entity_poly.pdbx_seq_one_letter_code
_entity_poly.pdbx_strand_id
1 'polypeptide(L)' 'GCYVKDLSLLDRDISQTIIVDNSPMAYAFHPRNAIGCSSFIDDPNDRELESIARFLTKFQDVEDVCNHMQLWDANY' A
#
# COMPACT_ATOMS: atom_id res chain seq x y z
N GLY A 1 22.59 4.76 -2.54
CA GLY A 1 21.73 5.05 -1.37
C GLY A 1 20.30 4.67 -1.72
N CYS A 2 19.46 4.40 -0.72
CA CYS A 2 18.04 4.12 -0.93
C CYS A 2 17.23 5.39 -0.61
N TYR A 3 16.23 5.72 -1.42
CA TYR A 3 15.30 6.80 -1.15
C TYR A 3 14.07 6.21 -0.44
N VAL A 4 13.79 6.72 0.77
CA VAL A 4 12.64 6.30 1.58
C VAL A 4 11.62 7.42 1.59
N LYS A 5 10.34 7.08 1.43
CA LYS A 5 9.19 7.97 1.56
C LYS A 5 8.72 7.90 3.01
N ASP A 6 9.26 8.78 3.84
CA ASP A 6 8.86 8.87 5.24
C ASP A 6 7.46 9.48 5.36
N LEU A 7 6.46 8.64 5.65
CA LEU A 7 5.07 9.07 5.81
C LEU A 7 4.88 9.98 7.03
N SER A 8 5.77 9.97 8.02
CA SER A 8 5.68 10.87 9.19
C SER A 8 5.88 12.35 8.82
N LEU A 9 6.43 12.60 7.62
CA LEU A 9 6.56 13.94 7.05
C LEU A 9 5.28 14.40 6.32
N LEU A 10 4.30 13.51 6.14
CA LEU A 10 2.97 13.90 5.70
C LEU A 10 2.23 14.48 6.91
N ASP A 11 1.64 15.67 6.75
CA ASP A 11 0.77 16.28 7.76
C ASP A 11 -0.62 15.59 7.74
N ARG A 12 -0.61 14.27 8.00
CA ARG A 12 -1.75 13.35 7.92
C ARG A 12 -1.64 12.32 9.04
N ASP A 13 -2.80 11.86 9.51
CA ASP A 13 -2.84 10.78 10.48
C ASP A 13 -2.34 9.48 9.84
N ILE A 14 -1.28 8.90 10.42
CA ILE A 14 -0.69 7.64 9.96
C ILE A 14 -1.68 6.48 10.06
N SER A 15 -2.57 6.48 11.06
CA SER A 15 -3.62 5.45 11.18
C SER A 15 -4.63 5.48 10.02
N GLN A 16 -4.64 6.57 9.24
CA GLN A 16 -5.52 6.80 8.10
C GLN A 16 -4.73 7.00 6.79
N THR A 17 -3.45 6.64 6.75
CA THR A 17 -2.57 6.83 5.58
C THR A 17 -2.05 5.50 5.06
N ILE A 18 -2.19 5.27 3.75
CA ILE A 18 -1.70 4.08 3.05
C ILE A 18 -0.72 4.51 1.97
N ILE A 19 0.37 3.75 1.79
CA ILE A 19 1.27 3.87 0.64
C ILE A 19 1.17 2.63 -0.24
N VAL A 20 1.03 2.84 -1.55
CA VAL A 20 1.14 1.78 -2.56
C VAL A 20 2.43 2.01 -3.32
N ASP A 21 3.33 1.02 -3.32
CA ASP A 21 4.63 1.14 -3.99
C ASP A 21 5.15 -0.24 -4.42
N ASN A 22 5.87 -0.27 -5.54
CA ASN A 22 6.50 -1.48 -6.07
C ASN A 22 7.93 -1.71 -5.54
N SER A 23 8.43 -0.80 -4.71
CA SER A 23 9.74 -0.91 -4.06
C SER A 23 9.59 -1.02 -2.53
N PRO A 24 9.92 -2.18 -1.94
CA PRO A 24 9.91 -2.34 -0.48
C PRO A 24 10.75 -1.32 0.29
N MET A 25 11.82 -0.81 -0.34
CA MET A 25 12.66 0.22 0.26
C MET A 25 11.96 1.58 0.37
N ALA A 26 10.96 1.86 -0.48
CA ALA A 26 10.26 3.14 -0.48
C ALA A 26 9.46 3.35 0.81
N TYR A 27 8.94 2.29 1.43
CA TYR A 27 8.14 2.34 2.66
C TYR A 27 8.83 1.69 3.87
N ALA A 28 10.17 1.61 3.85
CA ALA A 28 10.95 0.94 4.90
C ALA A 28 10.68 1.46 6.33
N PHE A 29 10.27 2.72 6.50
CA PHE A 29 9.92 3.30 7.79
C PHE A 29 8.48 3.02 8.23
N HIS A 30 7.59 2.70 7.29
CA HIS A 30 6.15 2.51 7.53
C HIS A 30 5.63 1.22 6.87
N PRO A 31 6.21 0.04 7.13
CA PRO A 31 5.84 -1.20 6.43
C PRO A 31 4.41 -1.67 6.76
N ARG A 32 3.83 -1.23 7.89
CA ARG A 32 2.44 -1.54 8.25
C ARG A 32 1.41 -0.69 7.50
N ASN A 33 1.84 0.40 6.87
CA ASN A 33 1.00 1.28 6.05
C ASN A 33 1.05 0.92 4.56
N ALA A 34 1.80 -0.13 4.20
CA ALA A 34 2.17 -0.39 2.83
C ALA A 34 1.35 -1.50 2.18
N ILE A 35 0.93 -1.25 0.94
CA ILE A 35 0.55 -2.26 -0.04
C ILE A 35 1.71 -2.36 -1.02
N GLY A 36 2.44 -3.48 -0.99
CA GLY A 36 3.46 -3.78 -1.99
C GLY A 36 2.79 -4.23 -3.27
N CYS A 37 2.91 -3.43 -4.34
CA CYS A 37 2.41 -3.80 -5.66
C CYS A 37 3.53 -4.34 -6.56
N SER A 38 3.14 -5.00 -7.62
CA SER A 38 4.03 -5.49 -8.66
C SER A 38 4.40 -4.33 -9.59
N SER A 39 5.55 -4.47 -10.25
CA SER A 39 5.85 -3.55 -11.35
C SER A 39 5.00 -3.93 -12.55
N PHE A 40 4.23 -2.98 -13.07
CA PHE A 40 3.54 -3.16 -14.34
C PHE A 40 4.57 -3.19 -15.49
N ILE A 41 4.59 -4.28 -16.26
CA ILE A 41 5.47 -4.44 -17.42
C ILE A 41 4.64 -5.00 -18.58
N ASP A 42 4.04 -4.10 -19.36
CA ASP A 42 3.37 -4.37 -20.64
C ASP A 42 2.33 -5.52 -20.66
N ASP A 43 1.73 -5.88 -19.52
CA ASP A 43 0.71 -6.94 -19.46
C ASP A 43 -0.71 -6.35 -19.59
N PRO A 44 -1.39 -6.53 -20.74
CA PRO A 44 -2.76 -6.03 -20.92
C PRO A 44 -3.79 -6.74 -20.02
N ASN A 45 -3.44 -7.89 -19.44
CA ASN A 45 -4.28 -8.65 -18.52
C ASN A 45 -4.00 -8.32 -17.06
N ASP A 46 -3.09 -7.39 -16.76
CA ASP A 46 -2.87 -6.94 -15.39
C ASP A 46 -4.18 -6.39 -14.80
N ARG A 47 -4.49 -6.85 -13.59
CA ARG A 47 -5.66 -6.45 -12.80
C ARG A 47 -5.28 -6.08 -11.37
N GLU A 48 -4.00 -5.87 -11.08
CA GLU A 48 -3.54 -5.68 -9.70
C GLU A 48 -4.16 -4.43 -9.07
N LEU A 49 -4.27 -3.33 -9.83
CA LEU A 49 -4.98 -2.13 -9.36
C LEU A 49 -6.47 -2.38 -9.05
N GLU A 50 -7.12 -3.27 -9.77
CA GLU A 50 -8.51 -3.66 -9.51
C GLU A 50 -8.62 -4.47 -8.21
N SER A 51 -7.68 -5.40 -7.99
CA SER A 51 -7.53 -6.14 -6.72
C SER A 51 -7.24 -5.20 -5.54
N ILE A 52 -6.32 -4.24 -5.71
CA ILE A 52 -6.03 -3.21 -4.69
C ILE A 52 -7.29 -2.40 -4.37
N ALA A 53 -8.05 -1.98 -5.39
CA ALA A 53 -9.29 -1.22 -5.18
C ALA A 53 -10.33 -2.02 -4.38
N ARG A 54 -10.51 -3.32 -4.68
CA ARG A 54 -11.39 -4.21 -3.88
C ARG A 54 -10.92 -4.33 -2.45
N PHE A 55 -9.61 -4.51 -2.25
CA PHE A 55 -9.01 -4.61 -0.93
C PHE A 55 -9.22 -3.34 -0.10
N LEU A 56 -8.92 -2.17 -0.68
CA LEU A 56 -9.12 -0.87 -0.02
C LEU A 56 -10.60 -0.63 0.32
N THR A 57 -11.52 -0.97 -0.59
CA THR A 57 -12.97 -0.85 -0.35
C THR A 57 -13.42 -1.67 0.86
N LYS A 58 -12.85 -2.88 1.06
CA LYS A 58 -13.16 -3.73 2.22
C LYS A 58 -12.77 -3.09 3.56
N PHE A 59 -11.75 -2.24 3.58
CA PHE A 59 -11.22 -1.60 4.79
C PHE A 59 -11.44 -0.08 4.81
N GLN A 60 -12.34 0.46 4.00
CA GLN A 60 -12.55 1.91 3.88
C GLN A 60 -13.00 2.60 5.18
N ASP A 61 -13.67 1.86 6.08
CA ASP A 61 -14.30 2.39 7.29
C ASP A 61 -13.53 2.02 8.59
N VAL A 62 -12.29 1.52 8.47
CA VAL A 62 -11.49 1.12 9.64
C VAL A 62 -10.83 2.31 10.31
N GLU A 63 -10.74 2.27 11.64
CA GLU A 63 -10.11 3.33 12.45
C GLU A 63 -8.58 3.36 12.29
N ASP A 64 -7.94 2.21 12.08
CA ASP A 64 -6.49 2.14 11.87
C ASP A 64 -6.15 1.13 10.76
N VAL A 65 -5.71 1.65 9.62
CA VAL A 65 -5.31 0.88 8.44
C VAL A 65 -4.09 -0.02 8.71
N CYS A 66 -3.25 0.32 9.70
CA CYS A 66 -2.02 -0.42 10.02
C CYS A 66 -2.29 -1.86 10.46
N ASN A 67 -3.50 -2.14 10.96
CA ASN A 67 -3.92 -3.47 11.37
C ASN A 67 -4.36 -4.36 10.19
N HIS A 68 -4.51 -3.78 9.00
CA HIS A 68 -5.16 -4.44 7.87
C HIS A 68 -4.27 -4.54 6.63
N MET A 69 -3.37 -3.59 6.36
CA MET A 69 -2.59 -3.57 5.10
C MET A 69 -1.71 -4.82 4.91
N GLN A 70 -1.26 -5.45 6.00
CA GLN A 70 -0.48 -6.70 5.93
C GLN A 70 -1.30 -7.92 5.48
N LEU A 71 -2.63 -7.79 5.35
CA LEU A 71 -3.51 -8.81 4.78
C LEU A 71 -3.58 -8.78 3.26
N TRP A 72 -2.93 -7.79 2.63
CA TRP A 72 -2.87 -7.69 1.18
C TRP A 72 -2.16 -8.92 0.57
N ASP A 73 -2.78 -9.48 -0.46
CA ASP A 73 -2.23 -10.52 -1.32
C ASP A 73 -2.71 -10.23 -2.75
N ALA A 74 -1.86 -10.45 -3.74
CA ALA A 74 -2.16 -10.14 -5.15
C ALA A 74 -3.36 -10.92 -5.72
N ASN A 75 -3.86 -11.95 -5.01
CA ASN A 75 -5.03 -12.72 -5.40
C ASN A 75 -6.38 -12.18 -4.87
N TYR A 76 -6.42 -10.95 -4.33
CA TYR A 76 -7.64 -10.28 -3.84
C TYR A 76 -8.63 -9.87 -4.94
#